data_AF-A0A6P7MLT9-F1
#
_entry.id   AF-A0A6P7MLT9-F1
#
_cell.length_a   1.000
_cell.length_b   1.000
_cell.length_c   1.000
_cell.angle_alpha   90.00
_cell.angle_beta   90.00
_cell.angle_gamma   90.00
#
_symmetry.space_group_name_H-M   'P 1'
#
loop_
_entity.id
_entity.type
_entity.pdbx_description
1 polymer ?
#
loop_
_entity_poly.entity_id
_entity_poly.type
_entity_poly.pdbx_seq_one_letter_code
_entity_poly.pdbx_strand_id
1 'polypeptide(L)'
;MGSFVPAAALLVCPCCGPRPCAAARIQQLNQRPIIGVLAQENLPGDQFARGSSYIAASYVKYLEAAGARVVPIRINRTEEEYAKIFSSINGLLLPGGDVDIQTSEFTRAARIFYNLALKANDAGDYFPVWGTCQGFQQLSVLTCNKNLLTLTDTRAVALPLTLTPAAQSSRLFRSFPKDLLQSLAEENITSNFHKWSLSTQNYSRNAKLKRFYKVLSTNTDGKKEFISTMEAYRYPFYAVQWHPEKSPFEWIDKPGMVHSTTAVRVCFSTASFFVSEAMKSHHRFPSPTDEDRALIYNFCPVYRGTDSVFVQNYYFD
;
A
#
# COMPACT_ATOMS: atom_id res chain seq x y z
N MET A 1 77.11 6.17 54.40
CA MET A 1 76.47 7.45 54.78
C MET A 1 75.95 8.11 53.52
N GLY A 2 74.72 8.63 53.53
CA GLY A 2 74.22 9.56 52.50
C GLY A 2 73.16 8.98 51.57
N SER A 3 71.91 9.13 51.99
CA SER A 3 70.70 8.93 51.17
C SER A 3 70.59 10.01 50.09
N PHE A 4 70.18 9.65 48.87
CA PHE A 4 69.54 10.58 47.93
C PHE A 4 68.51 9.85 47.07
N VAL A 5 67.28 10.35 47.10
CA VAL A 5 66.15 9.95 46.25
C VAL A 5 66.13 10.88 45.02
N PRO A 6 65.70 10.40 43.85
CA PRO A 6 64.88 11.24 42.99
C PRO A 6 63.56 10.58 42.58
N ALA A 7 62.55 11.43 42.50
CA ALA A 7 61.14 11.13 42.29
C ALA A 7 60.84 10.60 40.88
N ALA A 8 60.02 9.56 40.80
CA ALA A 8 59.43 9.09 39.55
C ALA A 8 58.20 9.94 39.19
N ALA A 9 58.22 10.53 38.00
CA ALA A 9 57.10 11.23 37.41
C ALA A 9 56.01 10.24 36.97
N LEU A 10 54.81 10.36 37.52
CA LEU A 10 53.60 9.65 37.09
C LEU A 10 52.99 10.37 35.87
N LEU A 11 53.12 9.77 34.69
CA LEU A 11 52.31 10.12 33.52
C LEU A 11 50.88 9.62 33.76
N VAL A 12 49.95 10.56 34.00
CA VAL A 12 48.52 10.29 34.06
C VAL A 12 48.01 10.13 32.62
N CYS A 13 47.68 8.90 32.25
CA CYS A 13 46.96 8.57 31.02
C CYS A 13 45.51 9.10 31.15
N PRO A 14 45.00 9.94 30.25
CA PRO A 14 43.63 10.42 30.35
C PRO A 14 42.68 9.27 30.01
N CYS A 15 41.96 8.81 31.04
CA CYS A 15 40.94 7.78 30.96
C CYS A 15 40.01 8.00 29.76
N CYS A 16 39.99 7.04 28.83
CA CYS A 16 38.89 6.87 27.90
C CYS A 16 37.61 6.58 28.70
N GLY A 17 36.83 7.63 28.98
CA GLY A 17 35.47 7.48 29.49
C GLY A 17 34.62 6.68 28.48
N PRO A 18 33.70 5.84 28.95
CA PRO A 18 32.83 5.09 28.06
C PRO A 18 31.98 6.06 27.25
N ARG A 19 32.11 5.97 25.91
CA ARG A 19 31.22 6.67 24.98
C ARG A 19 29.79 6.22 25.29
N PRO A 20 28.82 7.13 25.48
CA PRO A 20 27.44 6.72 25.65
C PRO A 20 27.00 6.01 24.37
N CYS A 21 26.76 4.69 24.46
CA CYS A 21 26.03 3.97 23.44
C CYS A 21 24.70 4.69 23.27
N ALA A 22 24.45 5.25 22.08
CA ALA A 22 23.15 5.78 21.73
C ALA A 22 22.14 4.65 21.91
N ALA A 23 21.34 4.72 22.97
CA ALA A 23 20.22 3.82 23.15
C ALA A 23 19.34 3.97 21.92
N ALA A 24 19.21 2.89 21.14
CA ALA A 24 18.24 2.84 20.06
C ALA A 24 16.88 3.19 20.67
N ARG A 25 16.33 4.37 20.34
CA ARG A 25 14.95 4.70 20.70
C ARG A 25 14.09 3.59 20.10
N ILE A 26 13.54 2.73 20.94
CA ILE A 26 12.48 1.82 20.54
C ILE A 26 11.32 2.73 20.13
N GLN A 27 11.11 2.88 18.82
CA GLN A 27 10.00 3.66 18.31
C GLN A 27 8.72 2.94 18.69
N GLN A 28 7.93 3.55 19.57
CA GLN A 28 6.69 2.97 20.07
C GLN A 28 5.67 2.87 18.93
N LEU A 29 5.30 1.65 18.53
CA LEU A 29 4.33 1.46 17.47
C LEU A 29 2.92 1.91 17.89
N ASN A 30 2.18 2.54 16.98
CA ASN A 30 0.75 2.83 17.13
C ASN A 30 -0.05 1.53 16.98
N GLN A 31 -0.61 1.03 18.09
CA GLN A 31 -1.39 -0.21 18.13
C GLN A 31 -2.85 -0.05 17.69
N ARG A 32 -3.27 1.13 17.24
CA ARG A 32 -4.64 1.42 16.78
C ARG A 32 -4.66 2.15 15.43
N PRO A 33 -3.93 1.66 14.40
CA PRO A 33 -3.77 2.36 13.15
C PRO A 33 -5.11 2.57 12.43
N ILE A 34 -5.26 3.74 11.81
CA ILE A 34 -6.39 4.11 10.96
C ILE A 34 -5.86 4.33 9.55
N ILE A 35 -6.36 3.58 8.57
CA ILE A 35 -5.91 3.67 7.19
C ILE A 35 -7.03 4.28 6.36
N GLY A 36 -6.70 5.28 5.56
CA GLY A 36 -7.63 5.87 4.62
C GLY A 36 -7.74 5.03 3.35
N VAL A 37 -8.96 4.79 2.87
CA VAL A 37 -9.22 4.15 1.56
C VAL A 37 -9.82 5.19 0.63
N LEU A 38 -9.19 5.45 -0.51
CA LEU A 38 -9.66 6.48 -1.45
C LEU A 38 -10.89 5.99 -2.22
N ALA A 39 -11.99 6.74 -2.12
CA ALA A 39 -13.17 6.54 -2.95
C ALA A 39 -12.88 6.94 -4.40
N GLN A 40 -13.68 6.43 -5.32
CA GLN A 40 -13.61 6.77 -6.74
C GLN A 40 -15.01 6.99 -7.29
N GLU A 41 -15.11 7.61 -8.47
CA GLU A 41 -16.39 7.82 -9.16
C GLU A 41 -17.17 6.51 -9.32
N ASN A 42 -18.50 6.61 -9.26
CA ASN A 42 -19.37 5.45 -9.43
C ASN A 42 -19.15 4.72 -10.76
N LEU A 43 -19.31 3.40 -10.74
CA LEU A 43 -19.21 2.59 -11.95
C LEU A 43 -20.24 3.06 -13.01
N PRO A 44 -19.88 3.13 -14.30
CA PRO A 44 -20.83 3.48 -15.34
C PRO A 44 -22.04 2.53 -15.37
N GLY A 45 -23.26 3.10 -15.39
CA GLY A 45 -24.50 2.32 -15.41
C GLY A 45 -24.87 1.67 -14.07
N ASP A 46 -24.23 2.07 -12.98
CA ASP A 46 -24.55 1.60 -11.65
C ASP A 46 -25.95 2.07 -11.18
N GLN A 47 -26.91 1.15 -11.20
CA GLN A 47 -28.30 1.39 -10.77
C GLN A 47 -28.51 1.50 -9.25
N PHE A 48 -27.54 1.07 -8.41
CA PHE A 48 -27.66 1.21 -6.95
C PHE A 48 -26.75 2.32 -6.41
N ALA A 49 -26.08 3.07 -7.29
CA ALA A 49 -25.23 4.18 -6.91
C ALA A 49 -25.98 5.18 -6.03
N ARG A 50 -25.32 5.62 -4.96
CA ARG A 50 -25.77 6.73 -4.12
C ARG A 50 -24.64 7.77 -4.10
N GLY A 51 -24.99 9.04 -4.25
CA GLY A 51 -24.00 10.10 -4.36
C GLY A 51 -23.06 9.99 -5.55
N SER A 52 -21.85 10.51 -5.41
CA SER A 52 -20.90 10.72 -6.50
C SER A 52 -19.81 9.63 -6.59
N SER A 53 -19.60 8.87 -5.52
CA SER A 53 -18.45 7.98 -5.40
C SER A 53 -18.72 6.72 -4.58
N TYR A 54 -17.83 5.74 -4.71
CA TYR A 54 -17.91 4.48 -3.97
C TYR A 54 -16.55 3.95 -3.51
N ILE A 55 -16.61 3.02 -2.56
CA ILE A 55 -15.51 2.13 -2.15
C ILE A 55 -16.07 0.71 -2.13
N ALA A 56 -15.41 -0.23 -2.80
CA ALA A 56 -15.76 -1.64 -2.68
C ALA A 56 -15.44 -2.16 -1.26
N ALA A 57 -16.41 -2.86 -0.66
CA ALA A 57 -16.32 -3.27 0.74
C ALA A 57 -15.18 -4.27 1.02
N SER A 58 -14.71 -5.00 0.00
CA SER A 58 -13.55 -5.89 0.11
C SER A 58 -12.28 -5.17 0.56
N TYR A 59 -12.03 -3.91 0.15
CA TYR A 59 -10.87 -3.15 0.63
C TYR A 59 -10.98 -2.76 2.11
N VAL A 60 -12.21 -2.52 2.60
CA VAL A 60 -12.45 -2.26 4.03
C VAL A 60 -12.17 -3.53 4.83
N LYS A 61 -12.82 -4.64 4.44
CA LYS A 61 -12.64 -5.96 5.08
C LYS A 61 -11.18 -6.42 5.08
N TYR A 62 -10.46 -6.15 3.98
CA TYR A 62 -9.04 -6.44 3.82
C TYR A 62 -8.18 -5.80 4.92
N LEU A 63 -8.39 -4.50 5.20
CA LEU A 63 -7.63 -3.79 6.22
C LEU A 63 -8.07 -4.16 7.63
N GLU A 64 -9.37 -4.32 7.87
CA GLU A 64 -9.92 -4.67 9.17
C GLU A 64 -9.54 -6.09 9.62
N ALA A 65 -9.47 -7.04 8.68
CA ALA A 65 -9.01 -8.40 8.95
C ALA A 65 -7.56 -8.44 9.49
N ALA A 66 -6.75 -7.42 9.21
CA ALA A 66 -5.38 -7.27 9.70
C ALA A 66 -5.25 -6.34 10.92
N GLY A 67 -6.36 -5.85 11.48
CA GLY A 67 -6.35 -5.07 12.73
C GLY A 67 -6.22 -3.55 12.56
N ALA A 68 -6.51 -3.00 11.38
CA ALA A 68 -6.65 -1.55 11.19
C ALA A 68 -8.12 -1.13 11.19
N ARG A 69 -8.38 0.14 11.53
CA ARG A 69 -9.67 0.78 11.27
C ARG A 69 -9.59 1.57 9.97
N VAL A 70 -10.74 1.83 9.35
CA VAL A 70 -10.79 2.47 8.03
C VAL A 70 -11.51 3.81 8.08
N VAL A 71 -10.96 4.79 7.36
CA VAL A 71 -11.62 6.07 7.03
C VAL A 71 -11.86 6.10 5.52
N PRO A 72 -13.11 6.28 5.04
CA PRO A 72 -13.36 6.53 3.63
C PRO A 72 -12.88 7.93 3.26
N ILE A 73 -11.90 8.02 2.36
CA ILE A 73 -11.47 9.31 1.80
C ILE A 73 -12.35 9.61 0.59
N ARG A 74 -13.34 10.49 0.78
CA ARG A 74 -14.25 10.93 -0.29
C ARG A 74 -13.48 11.75 -1.32
N ILE A 75 -13.92 11.67 -2.58
CA ILE A 75 -13.45 12.57 -3.64
C ILE A 75 -14.14 13.94 -3.53
N ASN A 76 -13.83 14.88 -4.44
CA ASN A 76 -14.43 16.22 -4.48
C ASN A 76 -14.22 17.08 -3.22
N ARG A 77 -13.14 16.84 -2.46
CA ARG A 77 -12.75 17.68 -1.31
C ARG A 77 -11.66 18.69 -1.67
N THR A 78 -11.54 19.71 -0.83
CA THR A 78 -10.49 20.74 -0.90
C THR A 78 -9.13 20.18 -0.48
N GLU A 79 -8.04 20.83 -0.89
CA GLU A 79 -6.69 20.42 -0.47
C GLU A 79 -6.52 20.53 1.05
N GLU A 80 -7.15 21.52 1.68
CA GLU A 80 -7.13 21.73 3.13
C GLU A 80 -7.84 20.60 3.87
N GLU A 81 -8.99 20.13 3.38
CA GLU A 81 -9.67 18.97 3.93
C GLU A 81 -8.82 17.70 3.80
N TYR A 82 -8.18 17.48 2.66
CA TYR A 82 -7.29 16.33 2.48
C TYR A 82 -6.05 16.40 3.38
N ALA A 83 -5.47 17.58 3.59
CA ALA A 83 -4.34 17.76 4.51
C ALA A 83 -4.73 17.45 5.97
N LYS A 84 -5.95 17.83 6.39
CA LYS A 84 -6.49 17.47 7.72
C LYS A 84 -6.69 15.96 7.86
N ILE A 85 -7.24 15.30 6.83
CA ILE A 85 -7.39 13.83 6.84
C ILE A 85 -6.01 13.17 6.88
N PHE A 86 -5.07 13.60 6.03
CA PHE A 86 -3.72 13.06 5.94
C PHE A 86 -3.00 13.07 7.31
N SER A 87 -3.05 14.19 8.03
CA SER A 87 -2.47 14.32 9.37
C SER A 87 -3.18 13.52 10.47
N SER A 88 -4.36 12.98 10.18
CA SER A 88 -5.17 12.21 11.12
C SER A 88 -5.06 10.69 10.92
N ILE A 89 -4.80 10.23 9.70
CA ILE A 89 -4.68 8.80 9.35
C ILE A 89 -3.22 8.34 9.29
N ASN A 90 -3.00 7.04 9.42
CA ASN A 90 -1.69 6.40 9.55
C ASN A 90 -1.17 5.77 8.25
N GLY A 91 -1.93 5.82 7.16
CA GLY A 91 -1.56 5.29 5.85
C GLY A 91 -2.68 5.45 4.84
N LEU A 92 -2.37 5.25 3.56
CA LEU A 92 -3.31 5.39 2.45
C LEU A 92 -3.35 4.13 1.58
N LEU A 93 -4.55 3.63 1.29
CA LEU A 93 -4.80 2.64 0.26
C LEU A 93 -5.50 3.29 -0.94
N LEU A 94 -4.89 3.15 -2.11
CA LEU A 94 -5.46 3.44 -3.42
C LEU A 94 -6.03 2.13 -3.99
N PRO A 95 -7.36 1.95 -4.01
CA PRO A 95 -7.97 0.71 -4.50
C PRO A 95 -7.85 0.57 -6.02
N GLY A 96 -8.23 -0.61 -6.51
CA GLY A 96 -8.48 -0.83 -7.93
C GLY A 96 -9.78 -0.17 -8.39
N GLY A 97 -9.97 -0.07 -9.71
CA GLY A 97 -11.04 0.72 -10.31
C GLY A 97 -10.96 0.75 -11.83
N ASP A 98 -11.79 1.59 -12.45
CA ASP A 98 -11.79 1.83 -13.92
C ASP A 98 -12.03 3.31 -14.27
N VAL A 99 -11.63 4.24 -13.39
CA VAL A 99 -11.75 5.70 -13.66
C VAL A 99 -10.58 6.22 -14.49
N ASP A 100 -10.67 7.41 -15.09
CA ASP A 100 -9.60 7.96 -15.91
C ASP A 100 -8.30 8.19 -15.09
N ILE A 101 -7.15 7.71 -15.56
CA ILE A 101 -5.88 7.74 -14.80
C ILE A 101 -5.21 9.13 -14.76
N GLN A 102 -5.77 10.12 -15.45
CA GLN A 102 -5.23 11.47 -15.58
C GLN A 102 -6.20 12.55 -15.10
N THR A 103 -7.50 12.40 -15.39
CA THR A 103 -8.51 13.47 -15.21
C THR A 103 -9.55 13.20 -14.14
N SER A 104 -9.63 11.98 -13.60
CA SER A 104 -10.57 11.66 -12.52
C SER A 104 -10.30 12.43 -11.23
N GLU A 105 -11.33 12.60 -10.43
CA GLU A 105 -11.22 13.13 -9.07
C GLU A 105 -10.48 12.16 -8.15
N PHE A 106 -10.56 10.85 -8.41
CA PHE A 106 -9.65 9.86 -7.82
C PHE A 106 -8.19 10.23 -8.09
N THR A 107 -7.83 10.54 -9.34
CA THR A 107 -6.46 10.94 -9.72
C THR A 107 -6.04 12.24 -9.02
N ARG A 108 -6.95 13.23 -8.96
CA ARG A 108 -6.68 14.51 -8.26
C ARG A 108 -6.38 14.28 -6.78
N ALA A 109 -7.24 13.55 -6.08
CA ALA A 109 -7.07 13.23 -4.67
C ALA A 109 -5.81 12.38 -4.43
N ALA A 110 -5.59 11.33 -5.22
CA ALA A 110 -4.41 10.48 -5.12
C ALA A 110 -3.10 11.28 -5.29
N ARG A 111 -3.06 12.28 -6.18
CA ARG A 111 -1.91 13.17 -6.37
C ARG A 111 -1.63 14.01 -5.13
N ILE A 112 -2.67 14.56 -4.51
CA ILE A 112 -2.56 15.37 -3.29
C ILE A 112 -1.95 14.52 -2.17
N PHE A 113 -2.54 13.35 -1.88
CA PHE A 113 -2.03 12.44 -0.85
C PHE A 113 -0.63 11.91 -1.16
N TYR A 114 -0.32 11.57 -2.41
CA TYR A 114 1.02 11.13 -2.82
C TYR A 114 2.07 12.21 -2.54
N ASN A 115 1.77 13.48 -2.86
CA ASN A 115 2.67 14.60 -2.59
C ASN A 115 2.83 14.86 -1.09
N LEU A 116 1.74 14.76 -0.31
CA LEU A 116 1.80 14.86 1.15
C LEU A 116 2.65 13.73 1.76
N ALA A 117 2.46 12.49 1.30
CA ALA A 117 3.23 11.34 1.74
C ALA A 117 4.72 11.47 1.41
N LEU A 118 5.08 11.96 0.22
CA LEU A 118 6.49 12.25 -0.12
C LEU A 118 7.09 13.28 0.84
N LYS A 119 6.42 14.42 1.04
CA LYS A 119 6.87 15.50 1.93
C LYS A 119 7.03 15.02 3.37
N ALA A 120 6.06 14.27 3.89
CA ALA A 120 6.11 13.71 5.24
C ALA A 120 7.30 12.77 5.41
N ASN A 121 7.46 11.80 4.50
CA ASN A 121 8.57 10.85 4.60
C ASN A 121 9.94 11.52 4.42
N ASP A 122 10.06 12.55 3.56
CA ASP A 122 11.28 13.36 3.43
C ASP A 122 11.61 14.13 4.72
N ALA A 123 10.59 14.53 5.48
CA ALA A 123 10.73 15.15 6.80
C ALA A 123 10.91 14.14 7.95
N GLY A 124 11.00 12.84 7.66
CA GLY A 124 11.11 11.78 8.67
C GLY A 124 9.79 11.37 9.32
N ASP A 125 8.66 11.87 8.82
CA ASP A 125 7.31 11.52 9.25
C ASP A 125 6.79 10.35 8.40
N TYR A 126 6.81 9.16 9.00
CA TYR A 126 6.60 7.91 8.28
C TYR A 126 5.13 7.76 7.88
N PHE A 127 4.86 7.70 6.57
CA PHE A 127 3.50 7.53 6.04
C PHE A 127 3.48 6.54 4.86
N PRO A 128 2.94 5.32 5.03
CA PRO A 128 2.90 4.30 4.01
C PRO A 128 1.74 4.48 3.03
N VAL A 129 1.99 4.10 1.76
CA VAL A 129 0.99 4.14 0.68
C VAL A 129 0.93 2.78 -0.01
N TRP A 130 -0.28 2.25 -0.18
CA TRP A 130 -0.55 1.01 -0.89
C TRP A 130 -1.37 1.28 -2.15
N GLY A 131 -0.98 0.71 -3.29
CA GLY A 131 -1.77 0.75 -4.52
C GLY A 131 -2.15 -0.65 -5.00
N THR A 132 -3.44 -0.89 -5.19
CA THR A 132 -3.97 -2.14 -5.78
C THR A 132 -4.50 -1.86 -7.19
N CYS A 133 -4.09 -2.62 -8.20
CA CYS A 133 -4.59 -2.53 -9.57
C CYS A 133 -4.57 -1.10 -10.15
N GLN A 134 -5.69 -0.38 -10.24
CA GLN A 134 -5.69 1.04 -10.61
C GLN A 134 -4.83 1.90 -9.67
N GLY A 135 -4.80 1.62 -8.38
CA GLY A 135 -3.87 2.27 -7.44
C GLY A 135 -2.40 2.02 -7.78
N PHE A 136 -2.04 0.81 -8.24
CA PHE A 136 -0.69 0.52 -8.76
C PHE A 136 -0.38 1.38 -9.99
N GLN A 137 -1.32 1.43 -10.93
CA GLN A 137 -1.20 2.23 -12.15
C GLN A 137 -1.04 3.71 -11.80
N GLN A 138 -1.84 4.21 -10.86
CA GLN A 138 -1.81 5.59 -10.39
C GLN A 138 -0.45 5.94 -9.79
N LEU A 139 0.10 5.09 -8.92
CA LEU A 139 1.44 5.30 -8.35
C LEU A 139 2.52 5.37 -9.42
N SER A 140 2.43 4.54 -10.48
CA SER A 140 3.37 4.60 -11.61
C SER A 140 3.27 5.93 -12.36
N VAL A 141 2.05 6.39 -12.65
CA VAL A 141 1.79 7.65 -13.36
C VAL A 141 2.25 8.85 -12.55
N LEU A 142 1.94 8.90 -11.25
CA LEU A 142 2.35 9.98 -10.35
C LEU A 142 3.87 10.08 -10.24
N THR A 143 4.55 8.92 -10.10
CA THR A 143 6.00 8.87 -9.91
C THR A 143 6.76 9.36 -11.15
N CYS A 144 6.33 8.96 -12.35
CA CYS A 144 7.02 9.35 -13.59
C CYS A 144 6.44 10.59 -14.27
N ASN A 145 5.28 11.06 -13.81
CA ASN A 145 4.46 12.11 -14.40
C ASN A 145 4.14 11.86 -15.89
N LYS A 146 3.84 10.60 -16.24
CA LYS A 146 3.49 10.17 -17.60
C LYS A 146 2.65 8.90 -17.56
N ASN A 147 1.69 8.78 -18.47
CA ASN A 147 1.00 7.51 -18.70
C ASN A 147 1.91 6.57 -19.53
N LEU A 148 2.43 5.52 -18.88
CA LEU A 148 3.29 4.49 -19.49
C LEU A 148 2.63 3.11 -19.49
N LEU A 149 1.32 3.06 -19.28
CA LEU A 149 0.58 1.81 -19.27
C LEU A 149 0.43 1.25 -20.68
N THR A 150 0.40 -0.08 -20.77
CA THR A 150 0.22 -0.81 -22.02
C THR A 150 -0.94 -1.79 -21.87
N LEU A 151 -1.72 -1.97 -22.93
CA LEU A 151 -2.76 -2.99 -22.96
C LEU A 151 -2.16 -4.38 -22.77
N THR A 152 -2.79 -5.17 -21.90
CA THR A 152 -2.51 -6.58 -21.66
C THR A 152 -3.81 -7.39 -21.59
N ASP A 153 -3.75 -8.67 -21.97
CA ASP A 153 -4.88 -9.58 -21.90
C ASP A 153 -4.97 -10.28 -20.54
N THR A 154 -5.38 -9.51 -19.53
CA THR A 154 -5.33 -9.89 -18.11
C THR A 154 -6.65 -9.63 -17.40
N ARG A 155 -7.75 -9.71 -18.16
CA ARG A 155 -9.11 -9.54 -17.63
C ARG A 155 -9.62 -10.88 -17.09
N ALA A 156 -9.74 -10.98 -15.77
CA ALA A 156 -10.29 -12.14 -15.09
C ALA A 156 -9.47 -13.42 -15.31
N VAL A 157 -8.17 -13.34 -15.01
CA VAL A 157 -7.26 -14.49 -14.99
C VAL A 157 -6.60 -14.61 -13.62
N ALA A 158 -6.32 -15.83 -13.20
CA ALA A 158 -5.54 -16.11 -12.00
C ALA A 158 -4.11 -16.48 -12.42
N LEU A 159 -3.12 -15.83 -11.81
CA LEU A 159 -1.71 -16.02 -12.18
C LEU A 159 -0.86 -16.34 -10.93
N PRO A 160 0.26 -17.06 -11.08
CA PRO A 160 1.31 -17.07 -10.08
C PRO A 160 2.07 -15.74 -10.16
N LEU A 161 3.13 -15.56 -9.39
CA LEU A 161 4.04 -14.42 -9.46
C LEU A 161 5.42 -14.89 -9.89
N THR A 162 5.92 -14.37 -11.00
CA THR A 162 7.34 -14.56 -11.36
C THR A 162 8.18 -13.67 -10.46
N LEU A 163 8.67 -14.21 -9.34
CA LEU A 163 9.47 -13.46 -8.36
C LEU A 163 10.83 -13.06 -8.93
N THR A 164 11.22 -11.81 -8.72
CA THR A 164 12.58 -11.33 -9.05
C THR A 164 13.53 -11.62 -7.89
N PRO A 165 14.87 -11.58 -8.10
CA PRO A 165 15.83 -11.69 -7.00
C PRO A 165 15.61 -10.66 -5.87
N ALA A 166 15.05 -9.50 -6.20
CA ALA A 166 14.75 -8.45 -5.24
C ALA A 166 13.61 -8.81 -4.26
N ALA A 167 12.76 -9.79 -4.58
CA ALA A 167 11.69 -10.26 -3.69
C ALA A 167 12.23 -10.80 -2.36
N GLN A 168 13.33 -11.55 -2.40
CA GLN A 168 13.90 -12.23 -1.22
C GLN A 168 14.36 -11.25 -0.12
N SER A 169 14.80 -10.06 -0.52
CA SER A 169 15.26 -8.99 0.38
C SER A 169 14.26 -7.83 0.48
N SER A 170 13.04 -8.00 -0.05
CA SER A 170 12.00 -6.97 -0.02
C SER A 170 11.43 -6.75 1.36
N ARG A 171 10.86 -5.57 1.62
CA ARG A 171 10.14 -5.34 2.88
C ARG A 171 8.84 -6.13 2.88
N LEU A 172 8.12 -6.10 1.76
CA LEU A 172 6.84 -6.79 1.60
C LEU A 172 6.95 -8.31 1.84
N PHE A 173 7.76 -9.02 1.04
CA PHE A 173 7.78 -10.48 1.07
C PHE A 173 8.69 -11.08 2.15
N ARG A 174 9.56 -10.30 2.81
CA ARG A 174 10.39 -10.83 3.91
C ARG A 174 9.57 -11.31 5.11
N SER A 175 8.37 -10.77 5.30
CA SER A 175 7.46 -11.18 6.38
C SER A 175 6.63 -12.43 6.03
N PHE A 176 6.67 -12.89 4.78
CA PHE A 176 5.81 -13.97 4.33
C PHE A 176 6.38 -15.33 4.78
N PRO A 177 5.50 -16.27 5.21
CA PRO A 177 5.89 -17.67 5.37
C PRO A 177 6.49 -18.22 4.08
N LYS A 178 7.55 -19.04 4.19
CA LYS A 178 8.28 -19.56 3.02
C LYS A 178 7.38 -20.40 2.10
N ASP A 179 6.49 -21.20 2.68
CA ASP A 179 5.50 -21.99 1.95
C ASP A 179 4.55 -21.08 1.17
N LEU A 180 4.12 -19.96 1.77
CA LEU A 180 3.23 -19.02 1.10
C LEU A 180 3.91 -18.29 -0.07
N LEU A 181 5.20 -17.94 0.09
CA LEU A 181 5.98 -17.34 -0.99
C LEU A 181 6.24 -18.34 -2.12
N GLN A 182 6.41 -19.62 -1.81
CA GLN A 182 6.52 -20.69 -2.80
C GLN A 182 5.20 -20.86 -3.57
N SER A 183 4.06 -20.96 -2.88
CA SER A 183 2.76 -21.03 -3.54
C SER A 183 2.47 -19.81 -4.41
N LEU A 184 2.88 -18.61 -3.99
CA LEU A 184 2.80 -17.42 -4.84
C LEU A 184 3.58 -17.58 -6.14
N ALA A 185 4.71 -18.30 -6.14
CA ALA A 185 5.52 -18.51 -7.33
C ALA A 185 5.02 -19.65 -8.24
N GLU A 186 4.27 -20.61 -7.68
CA GLU A 186 3.93 -21.87 -8.37
C GLU A 186 2.44 -22.01 -8.69
N GLU A 187 1.56 -21.39 -7.92
CA GLU A 187 0.10 -21.56 -8.04
C GLU A 187 -0.59 -20.34 -8.64
N ASN A 188 -1.64 -20.57 -9.45
CA ASN A 188 -2.47 -19.51 -10.00
C ASN A 188 -3.41 -18.92 -8.92
N ILE A 189 -2.86 -18.14 -7.99
CA ILE A 189 -3.59 -17.65 -6.80
C ILE A 189 -3.71 -16.13 -6.71
N THR A 190 -3.19 -15.38 -7.67
CA THR A 190 -3.34 -13.92 -7.72
C THR A 190 -4.39 -13.49 -8.75
N SER A 191 -5.46 -12.86 -8.27
CA SER A 191 -6.59 -12.41 -9.11
C SER A 191 -6.22 -11.17 -9.94
N ASN A 192 -6.20 -11.31 -11.26
CA ASN A 192 -5.94 -10.22 -12.21
C ASN A 192 -7.23 -9.81 -12.93
N PHE A 193 -7.62 -8.55 -12.78
CA PHE A 193 -8.84 -7.96 -13.34
C PHE A 193 -8.56 -6.59 -13.98
N HIS A 194 -7.51 -6.51 -14.81
CA HIS A 194 -7.05 -5.24 -15.38
C HIS A 194 -6.81 -5.37 -16.89
N LYS A 195 -7.01 -4.24 -17.61
CA LYS A 195 -6.78 -4.12 -19.06
C LYS A 195 -5.42 -3.51 -19.39
N TRP A 196 -4.82 -2.84 -18.41
CA TRP A 196 -3.65 -1.99 -18.55
C TRP A 196 -2.62 -2.39 -17.51
N SER A 197 -1.38 -2.55 -17.95
CA SER A 197 -0.26 -2.90 -17.09
C SER A 197 0.95 -2.01 -17.36
N LEU A 198 1.84 -1.87 -16.38
CA LEU A 198 3.16 -1.29 -16.62
C LEU A 198 4.11 -2.38 -17.16
N SER A 199 4.42 -2.33 -18.46
CA SER A 199 5.35 -3.30 -19.06
C SER A 199 6.75 -3.17 -18.48
N THR A 200 7.48 -4.29 -18.39
CA THR A 200 8.88 -4.29 -17.94
C THR A 200 9.77 -3.44 -18.86
N GLN A 201 9.44 -3.38 -20.15
CA GLN A 201 10.08 -2.51 -21.13
C GLN A 201 9.89 -1.01 -20.82
N ASN A 202 8.64 -0.57 -20.56
CA ASN A 202 8.36 0.83 -20.27
C ASN A 202 8.96 1.28 -18.93
N TYR A 203 8.90 0.42 -17.92
CA TYR A 203 9.61 0.64 -16.66
C TYR A 203 11.12 0.80 -16.89
N SER A 204 11.74 -0.14 -17.62
CA SER A 204 13.19 -0.17 -17.82
C SER A 204 13.71 1.04 -18.60
N ARG A 205 12.88 1.62 -19.47
CA ARG A 205 13.19 2.83 -20.25
C ARG A 205 12.93 4.13 -19.48
N ASN A 206 12.28 4.08 -18.32
CA ASN A 206 11.98 5.27 -17.53
C ASN A 206 12.89 5.39 -16.30
N ALA A 207 13.80 6.37 -16.31
CA ALA A 207 14.75 6.57 -15.22
C ALA A 207 14.08 6.91 -13.88
N LYS A 208 12.94 7.62 -13.88
CA LYS A 208 12.21 7.96 -12.64
C LYS A 208 11.65 6.72 -11.96
N LEU A 209 10.97 5.84 -12.72
CA LEU A 209 10.44 4.59 -12.19
C LEU A 209 11.54 3.66 -11.69
N LYS A 210 12.63 3.48 -12.46
CA LYS A 210 13.76 2.64 -12.03
C LYS A 210 14.43 3.12 -10.77
N ARG A 211 14.57 4.44 -10.61
CA ARG A 211 15.18 5.02 -9.40
C ARG A 211 14.25 4.94 -8.19
N PHE A 212 12.94 4.96 -8.41
CA PHE A 212 11.95 5.02 -7.34
C PHE A 212 11.54 3.63 -6.86
N TYR A 213 11.22 2.72 -7.77
CA TYR A 213 10.64 1.41 -7.47
C TYR A 213 11.60 0.26 -7.75
N LYS A 214 11.61 -0.70 -6.82
CA LYS A 214 12.19 -2.03 -6.94
C LYS A 214 11.09 -3.00 -7.35
N VAL A 215 11.26 -3.68 -8.48
CA VAL A 215 10.30 -4.69 -8.97
C VAL A 215 10.49 -5.98 -8.20
N LEU A 216 9.42 -6.48 -7.57
CA LEU A 216 9.43 -7.71 -6.78
C LEU A 216 8.90 -8.91 -7.54
N SER A 217 7.94 -8.70 -8.45
CA SER A 217 7.46 -9.76 -9.34
C SER A 217 7.00 -9.20 -10.69
N THR A 218 7.03 -10.07 -11.68
CA THR A 218 6.46 -9.84 -13.01
C THR A 218 5.44 -10.92 -13.34
N ASN A 219 4.67 -10.67 -14.40
CA ASN A 219 3.78 -11.63 -15.04
C ASN A 219 3.77 -11.40 -16.55
N THR A 220 3.19 -12.33 -17.31
CA THR A 220 3.03 -12.23 -18.76
C THR A 220 1.58 -12.51 -19.16
N ASP A 221 1.07 -11.81 -20.16
CA ASP A 221 -0.20 -12.13 -20.82
C ASP A 221 0.01 -13.06 -22.05
N GLY A 222 1.19 -13.67 -22.16
CA GLY A 222 1.62 -14.46 -23.31
C GLY A 222 2.28 -13.63 -24.43
N LYS A 223 2.17 -12.30 -24.40
CA LYS A 223 2.77 -11.39 -25.40
C LYS A 223 3.68 -10.34 -24.78
N LYS A 224 3.31 -9.82 -23.62
CA LYS A 224 3.99 -8.73 -22.91
C LYS A 224 4.22 -9.14 -21.48
N GLU A 225 5.47 -8.98 -21.05
CA GLU A 225 5.81 -9.04 -19.64
C GLU A 225 5.50 -7.69 -18.96
N PHE A 226 4.89 -7.75 -17.79
CA PHE A 226 4.51 -6.59 -16.99
C PHE A 226 4.87 -6.76 -15.52
N ILE A 227 5.02 -5.65 -14.83
CA ILE A 227 5.29 -5.62 -13.39
C ILE A 227 3.99 -5.94 -12.65
N SER A 228 4.02 -6.95 -11.79
CA SER A 228 2.87 -7.36 -10.98
C SER A 228 2.98 -6.97 -9.52
N THR A 229 4.20 -6.76 -8.99
CA THR A 229 4.42 -6.23 -7.64
C THR A 229 5.68 -5.38 -7.58
N MET A 230 5.62 -4.23 -6.92
CA MET A 230 6.77 -3.36 -6.69
C MET A 230 6.70 -2.65 -5.33
N GLU A 231 7.86 -2.29 -4.79
CA GLU A 231 7.98 -1.43 -3.60
C GLU A 231 8.99 -0.31 -3.87
N ALA A 232 8.79 0.87 -3.28
CA ALA A 232 9.75 1.95 -3.45
C ALA A 232 11.06 1.65 -2.70
N TYR A 233 12.21 2.10 -3.21
CA TYR A 233 13.49 1.86 -2.53
C TYR A 233 13.55 2.56 -1.17
N ARG A 234 13.16 3.85 -1.14
CA ARG A 234 13.29 4.73 0.04
C ARG A 234 11.98 4.95 0.79
N TYR A 235 10.88 5.14 0.06
CA TYR A 235 9.57 5.44 0.64
C TYR A 235 8.82 4.14 1.00
N PRO A 236 7.95 4.16 2.02
CA PRO A 236 7.08 3.03 2.35
C PRO A 236 5.89 2.92 1.39
N PHE A 237 6.18 2.93 0.09
CA PHE A 237 5.17 2.84 -0.97
C PHE A 237 5.21 1.46 -1.60
N TYR A 238 4.04 0.83 -1.72
CA TYR A 238 3.85 -0.55 -2.14
C TYR A 238 2.76 -0.61 -3.20
N ALA A 239 2.94 -1.47 -4.19
CA ALA A 239 1.96 -1.59 -5.24
C ALA A 239 1.87 -3.04 -5.75
N VAL A 240 0.64 -3.52 -5.89
CA VAL A 240 0.29 -4.81 -6.50
C VAL A 240 -0.66 -4.57 -7.67
N GLN A 241 -0.37 -5.14 -8.84
CA GLN A 241 -1.25 -5.02 -10.01
C GLN A 241 -2.47 -5.96 -9.92
N TRP A 242 -2.33 -7.04 -9.13
CA TRP A 242 -3.36 -8.02 -8.80
C TRP A 242 -4.13 -7.62 -7.55
N HIS A 243 -5.24 -8.32 -7.27
CA HIS A 243 -6.20 -8.00 -6.22
C HIS A 243 -6.14 -8.97 -5.04
N PRO A 244 -5.33 -8.70 -3.98
CA PRO A 244 -5.30 -9.55 -2.80
C PRO A 244 -6.64 -9.59 -2.06
N GLU A 245 -7.43 -8.51 -2.11
CA GLU A 245 -8.66 -8.37 -1.35
C GLU A 245 -9.79 -9.29 -1.84
N LYS A 246 -9.73 -9.79 -3.08
CA LYS A 246 -10.85 -10.49 -3.71
C LYS A 246 -11.07 -11.89 -3.16
N SER A 247 -9.99 -12.65 -2.95
CA SER A 247 -10.06 -14.07 -2.60
C SER A 247 -10.96 -14.43 -1.41
N PRO A 248 -10.98 -13.67 -0.30
CA PRO A 248 -11.90 -13.95 0.80
C PRO A 248 -13.24 -13.19 0.76
N PHE A 249 -13.43 -12.20 -0.13
CA PHE A 249 -14.52 -11.23 0.02
C PHE A 249 -15.41 -11.01 -1.21
N GLU A 250 -14.97 -11.39 -2.40
CA GLU A 250 -15.72 -11.21 -3.66
C GLU A 250 -16.01 -12.55 -4.32
N TRP A 251 -17.21 -12.74 -4.89
CA TRP A 251 -17.70 -14.08 -5.28
C TRP A 251 -18.20 -14.18 -6.71
N ILE A 252 -17.90 -13.19 -7.56
CA ILE A 252 -18.33 -13.22 -8.95
C ILE A 252 -17.77 -14.45 -9.67
N ASP A 253 -18.64 -15.17 -10.38
CA ASP A 253 -18.25 -16.35 -11.15
C ASP A 253 -17.47 -15.96 -12.41
N LYS A 254 -16.15 -15.87 -12.25
CA LYS A 254 -15.20 -15.58 -13.34
C LYS A 254 -13.90 -16.38 -13.17
N PRO A 255 -13.24 -16.80 -14.27
CA PRO A 255 -12.03 -17.64 -14.22
C PRO A 255 -10.84 -17.09 -13.40
N GLY A 256 -10.78 -15.78 -13.15
CA GLY A 256 -9.73 -15.14 -12.35
C GLY A 256 -10.05 -15.00 -10.87
N MET A 257 -11.21 -15.48 -10.42
CA MET A 257 -11.61 -15.46 -9.02
C MET A 257 -11.13 -16.73 -8.33
N VAL A 258 -10.28 -16.59 -7.31
CA VAL A 258 -9.64 -17.72 -6.63
C VAL A 258 -9.93 -17.68 -5.14
N HIS A 259 -10.43 -18.79 -4.60
CA HIS A 259 -10.84 -18.95 -3.20
C HIS A 259 -10.04 -20.03 -2.45
N SER A 260 -8.88 -20.44 -2.98
CA SER A 260 -8.04 -21.41 -2.28
C SER A 260 -7.62 -20.86 -0.91
N THR A 261 -7.44 -21.75 0.06
CA THR A 261 -6.98 -21.38 1.41
C THR A 261 -5.65 -20.62 1.36
N THR A 262 -4.78 -20.99 0.42
CA THR A 262 -3.53 -20.28 0.14
C THR A 262 -3.75 -18.85 -0.35
N ALA A 263 -4.66 -18.62 -1.30
CA ALA A 263 -4.98 -17.27 -1.77
C ALA A 263 -5.55 -16.38 -0.63
N VAL A 264 -6.36 -16.97 0.26
CA VAL A 264 -6.85 -16.28 1.47
C VAL A 264 -5.70 -15.95 2.44
N ARG A 265 -4.72 -16.84 2.62
CA ARG A 265 -3.53 -16.57 3.43
C ARG A 265 -2.65 -15.47 2.83
N VAL A 266 -2.54 -15.40 1.49
CA VAL A 266 -1.86 -14.30 0.78
C VAL A 266 -2.54 -12.98 1.09
N CYS A 267 -3.87 -12.91 0.97
CA CYS A 267 -4.66 -11.73 1.31
C CYS A 267 -4.37 -11.22 2.73
N PHE A 268 -4.45 -12.10 3.72
CA PHE A 268 -4.12 -11.71 5.10
C PHE A 268 -2.67 -11.26 5.26
N SER A 269 -1.72 -11.92 4.61
CA SER A 269 -0.29 -11.59 4.73
C SER A 269 0.06 -10.23 4.11
N THR A 270 -0.54 -9.88 2.97
CA THR A 270 -0.37 -8.54 2.38
C THR A 270 -1.03 -7.47 3.23
N ALA A 271 -2.21 -7.74 3.81
CA ALA A 271 -2.90 -6.80 4.69
C ALA A 271 -2.11 -6.57 5.98
N SER A 272 -1.70 -7.65 6.64
CA SER A 272 -0.91 -7.63 7.88
C SER A 272 0.40 -6.87 7.70
N PHE A 273 1.11 -7.08 6.58
CA PHE A 273 2.27 -6.29 6.23
C PHE A 273 1.93 -4.79 6.17
N PHE A 274 0.91 -4.40 5.39
CA PHE A 274 0.59 -2.98 5.22
C PHE A 274 0.10 -2.31 6.51
N VAL A 275 -0.68 -3.01 7.32
CA VAL A 275 -1.08 -2.52 8.66
C VAL A 275 0.15 -2.34 9.55
N SER A 276 1.12 -3.26 9.52
CA SER A 276 2.37 -3.12 10.28
C SER A 276 3.21 -1.90 9.86
N GLU A 277 3.12 -1.50 8.59
CA GLU A 277 3.73 -0.25 8.11
C GLU A 277 2.98 0.97 8.67
N ALA A 278 1.65 0.93 8.69
CA ALA A 278 0.83 2.02 9.22
C ALA A 278 1.04 2.24 10.72
N MET A 279 1.32 1.18 11.49
CA MET A 279 1.65 1.27 12.91
C MET A 279 2.91 2.11 13.21
N LYS A 280 3.75 2.39 12.21
CA LYS A 280 4.95 3.23 12.35
C LYS A 280 4.64 4.73 12.24
N SER A 281 3.45 5.10 11.77
CA SER A 281 2.96 6.47 11.75
C SER A 281 2.35 6.87 13.09
N HIS A 282 2.65 8.09 13.55
CA HIS A 282 2.13 8.66 14.80
C HIS A 282 1.00 9.67 14.61
N HIS A 283 0.50 9.80 13.37
CA HIS A 283 -0.69 10.59 13.07
C HIS A 283 -1.89 10.14 13.90
N ARG A 284 -2.77 11.09 14.21
CA ARG A 284 -4.00 10.86 14.98
C ARG A 284 -4.97 11.99 14.76
N PHE A 285 -6.26 11.68 14.88
CA PHE A 285 -7.30 12.70 14.91
C PHE A 285 -7.12 13.64 16.11
N PRO A 286 -7.56 14.91 15.98
CA PRO A 286 -7.43 15.91 17.05
C PRO A 286 -8.28 15.57 18.28
N SER A 287 -9.37 14.81 18.11
CA SER A 287 -10.22 14.34 19.21
C SER A 287 -10.84 12.97 18.92
N PRO A 288 -11.23 12.19 19.95
CA PRO A 288 -11.99 10.95 19.76
C PRO A 288 -13.31 11.15 19.02
N THR A 289 -13.95 12.30 19.16
CA THR A 289 -15.21 12.62 18.46
C THR A 289 -14.98 12.84 16.96
N ASP A 290 -13.88 13.50 16.58
CA ASP A 290 -13.53 13.67 15.17
C ASP A 290 -13.12 12.33 14.53
N GLU A 291 -12.43 11.48 15.30
CA GLU A 291 -12.13 10.11 14.90
C GLU A 291 -13.41 9.32 14.65
N ASP A 292 -14.30 9.26 15.65
CA ASP A 292 -15.54 8.49 15.60
C ASP A 292 -16.38 8.84 14.37
N ARG A 293 -16.59 10.13 14.09
CA ARG A 293 -17.35 10.61 12.92
C ARG A 293 -16.71 10.27 11.57
N ALA A 294 -15.39 10.11 11.52
CA ALA A 294 -14.66 9.86 10.28
C ALA A 294 -14.62 8.39 9.89
N LEU A 295 -14.84 7.47 10.84
CA LEU A 295 -14.70 6.04 10.61
C LEU A 295 -15.76 5.48 9.66
N ILE A 296 -15.38 4.42 8.94
CA ILE A 296 -16.26 3.67 8.04
C ILE A 296 -17.51 3.11 8.74
N TYR A 297 -17.47 2.96 10.07
CA TYR A 297 -18.59 2.48 10.89
C TYR A 297 -19.84 3.35 10.83
N ASN A 298 -19.73 4.60 10.39
CA ASN A 298 -20.87 5.49 10.17
C ASN A 298 -21.59 5.28 8.83
N PHE A 299 -21.11 4.34 8.01
CA PHE A 299 -21.61 4.11 6.66
C PHE A 299 -22.11 2.68 6.53
N CYS A 300 -23.20 2.49 5.78
CA CYS A 300 -23.76 1.17 5.50
C CYS A 300 -23.46 0.78 4.06
N PRO A 301 -22.85 -0.40 3.81
CA PRO A 301 -22.64 -0.87 2.44
C PRO A 301 -23.97 -1.31 1.82
N VAL A 302 -24.09 -1.15 0.51
CA VAL A 302 -25.22 -1.59 -0.29
C VAL A 302 -24.86 -2.91 -0.97
N TYR A 303 -25.73 -3.92 -0.83
CA TYR A 303 -25.60 -5.18 -1.54
C TYR A 303 -25.82 -5.00 -3.04
N ARG A 304 -24.94 -5.62 -3.84
CA ARG A 304 -24.85 -5.46 -5.29
C ARG A 304 -25.27 -6.67 -6.10
N GLY A 305 -25.55 -7.79 -5.43
CA GLY A 305 -25.72 -9.09 -6.10
C GLY A 305 -24.42 -9.90 -6.11
N THR A 306 -24.55 -11.22 -6.18
CA THR A 306 -23.45 -12.18 -6.34
C THR A 306 -22.77 -12.09 -7.70
N ASP A 307 -23.50 -11.63 -8.72
CA ASP A 307 -22.98 -11.48 -10.08
C ASP A 307 -22.18 -10.18 -10.27
N SER A 308 -22.15 -9.32 -9.24
CA SER A 308 -21.39 -8.08 -9.27
C SER A 308 -19.91 -8.33 -8.99
N VAL A 309 -19.04 -7.56 -9.65
CA VAL A 309 -17.59 -7.60 -9.42
C VAL A 309 -17.22 -7.25 -7.98
N PHE A 310 -18.09 -6.48 -7.32
CA PHE A 310 -18.03 -6.17 -5.90
C PHE A 310 -19.39 -6.47 -5.27
N VAL A 311 -19.45 -7.43 -4.35
CA VAL A 311 -20.68 -7.92 -3.70
C VAL A 311 -21.35 -6.83 -2.87
N GLN A 312 -20.54 -5.93 -2.31
CA GLN A 312 -20.98 -4.80 -1.51
C GLN A 312 -20.14 -3.56 -1.83
N ASN A 313 -20.81 -2.42 -1.96
CA ASN A 313 -20.16 -1.11 -2.12
C ASN A 313 -20.66 -0.15 -1.04
N TYR A 314 -19.74 0.62 -0.47
CA TYR A 314 -20.06 1.84 0.26
C TYR A 314 -20.17 2.98 -0.74
N TYR A 315 -21.14 3.86 -0.56
CA TYR A 315 -21.44 4.97 -1.47
C TYR A 315 -21.40 6.30 -0.71
N PHE A 316 -20.92 7.36 -1.36
CA PHE A 316 -20.68 8.66 -0.75
C PHE A 316 -20.95 9.82 -1.70
N ASP A 317 -21.49 10.93 -1.19
CA ASP A 317 -21.62 12.19 -1.93
C ASP A 317 -20.29 12.95 -2.11
#